data_AF-A0A2L1U5F4-F1
#
_entry.id   AF-A0A2L1U5F4-F1
#
_cell.length_a   1.000
_cell.length_b   1.000
_cell.length_c   1.000
_cell.angle_alpha   90.00
_cell.angle_beta   90.00
_cell.angle_gamma   90.00
#
_symmetry.space_group_name_H-M   'P 1'
#
loop_
_entity.id
_entity.type
_entity.pdbx_description
1 polymer ?
#
loop_
_entity_poly.entity_id
_entity_poly.type
_entity_poly.pdbx_seq_one_letter_code
_entity_poly.pdbx_strand_id
1 'polypeptide(L)'
;MDELVKINYENQRPTVLGRDLHEALEVKTAYKDWFPRMCEYGFEEGSDFCSFLSESTGGRPKRLLTMRLLRKSMKSLRSYMLREGNPPRPSKKNEPTLADKIAIAQKYIQQGNCISLVLRFLQMERSTYYTHVNRRQQEPNTVHRRGRPAPGYSCTQDGKPVSDEQICEWIMELLADEYTSAYGYRKLTKVLRRQHRLVINKKKVYRLCKQMNVLRPLAPDKM
;
A
#
# COMPACT_ATOMS: atom_id res chain seq x y z
N MET A 1 12.42 25.75 -63.26
CA MET A 1 12.37 27.00 -62.49
C MET A 1 12.17 26.57 -61.06
N ASP A 2 13.20 26.66 -60.24
CA ASP A 2 13.10 26.27 -58.84
C ASP A 2 12.32 27.37 -58.11
N GLU A 3 11.14 27.04 -57.60
CA GLU A 3 10.30 27.99 -56.86
C GLU A 3 11.02 28.38 -55.58
N LEU A 4 11.59 29.59 -55.55
CA LEU A 4 12.39 30.10 -54.42
C LEU A 4 11.61 30.20 -53.11
N VAL A 5 10.27 30.33 -53.17
CA VAL A 5 9.37 30.40 -52.01
C VAL A 5 8.04 29.74 -52.36
N LYS A 6 7.52 28.89 -51.48
CA LYS A 6 6.20 28.27 -51.63
C LYS A 6 5.08 29.29 -51.35
N ILE A 7 4.32 29.64 -52.38
CA ILE A 7 3.18 30.58 -52.29
C ILE A 7 1.87 29.79 -52.13
N ASN A 8 1.09 30.13 -51.10
CA ASN A 8 -0.23 29.57 -50.85
C ASN A 8 -1.32 30.51 -51.41
N TYR A 9 -2.22 29.96 -52.23
CA TYR A 9 -3.34 30.68 -52.86
C TYR A 9 -4.71 30.32 -52.26
N GLU A 10 -4.74 29.69 -51.09
CA GLU A 10 -5.99 29.29 -50.41
C GLU A 10 -6.91 30.47 -50.06
N ASN A 11 -6.35 31.67 -49.90
CA ASN A 11 -7.10 32.90 -49.59
C ASN A 11 -7.14 33.84 -50.81
N GLN A 12 -8.06 34.82 -50.78
CA GLN A 12 -8.18 35.87 -51.81
C GLN A 12 -6.88 36.68 -52.01
N ARG A 13 -5.95 36.60 -51.06
CA ARG A 13 -4.59 37.15 -51.15
C ARG A 13 -3.59 35.99 -51.08
N PRO A 14 -2.59 35.94 -51.98
CA PRO A 14 -1.52 34.96 -51.89
C PRO A 14 -0.73 35.16 -50.59
N THR A 15 -0.52 34.09 -49.84
CA THR A 15 0.22 34.09 -48.56
C THR A 15 1.50 33.27 -48.69
N VAL A 16 2.53 33.62 -47.90
CA VAL A 16 3.80 32.91 -47.83
C VAL A 16 4.15 32.61 -46.37
N LEU A 17 4.86 31.50 -46.13
CA LEU A 17 5.36 31.20 -44.79
C LEU A 17 6.51 32.15 -44.44
N GLY A 18 6.38 32.89 -43.33
CA GLY A 18 7.37 33.90 -42.95
C GLY A 18 8.78 33.34 -42.69
N ARG A 19 8.90 32.08 -42.26
CA ARG A 19 10.20 31.42 -42.06
C ARG A 19 10.89 31.12 -43.39
N ASP A 20 10.13 30.58 -44.35
CA ASP A 20 10.64 30.27 -45.68
C ASP A 20 11.05 31.56 -46.42
N LEU A 21 10.30 32.65 -46.23
CA LEU A 21 10.67 33.97 -46.74
C LEU A 21 11.97 34.49 -46.12
N HIS A 22 12.17 34.32 -44.81
CA HIS A 22 13.39 34.73 -44.11
C HIS A 22 14.63 33.96 -44.59
N GLU A 23 14.47 32.66 -44.86
CA GLU A 23 15.51 31.80 -45.40
C GLU A 23 15.85 32.16 -46.85
N ALA A 24 14.84 32.37 -47.71
CA ALA A 24 15.02 32.75 -49.11
C ALA A 24 15.67 34.13 -49.29
N LEU A 25 15.46 35.06 -48.36
CA LEU A 25 16.08 36.38 -48.37
C LEU A 25 17.52 36.39 -47.80
N GLU A 26 18.02 35.24 -47.32
CA GLU A 26 19.36 35.08 -46.72
C GLU A 26 19.71 36.14 -45.66
N VAL A 27 18.71 36.54 -44.87
CA VAL A 27 18.90 37.63 -43.89
C VAL A 27 19.81 37.14 -42.77
N LYS A 28 20.97 37.80 -42.60
CA LYS A 28 21.98 37.47 -41.57
C LYS A 28 21.45 37.49 -40.13
N THR A 29 20.43 38.32 -39.85
CA THR A 29 19.81 38.40 -38.53
C THR A 29 18.88 37.21 -38.30
N ALA A 30 18.95 36.57 -37.15
CA ALA A 30 18.08 35.46 -36.80
C ALA A 30 16.59 35.87 -36.87
N TYR A 31 15.72 34.95 -37.31
CA TYR A 31 14.28 35.19 -37.49
C TYR A 31 13.60 35.87 -36.29
N LYS A 32 13.97 35.45 -35.06
CA LYS A 32 13.42 35.98 -33.80
C LYS A 32 13.66 37.49 -33.61
N ASP A 33 14.74 38.02 -34.18
CA ASP A 33 15.16 39.42 -34.06
C ASP A 33 14.71 40.24 -35.28
N TRP A 34 14.47 39.56 -36.41
CA TRP A 34 14.02 40.14 -37.67
C TRP A 34 12.50 40.34 -37.70
N PHE A 35 11.73 39.32 -37.31
CA PHE A 35 10.27 39.32 -37.45
C PHE A 35 9.57 40.46 -36.68
N PRO A 36 9.97 40.81 -35.43
CA PRO A 36 9.36 41.95 -34.73
C PRO A 36 9.50 43.29 -35.49
N ARG A 37 10.57 43.48 -36.27
CA ARG A 37 10.77 44.67 -37.11
C ARG A 37 9.84 44.67 -38.32
N MET A 38 9.52 43.47 -38.83
CA MET A 38 8.58 43.33 -39.94
C MET A 38 7.16 43.70 -39.52
N CYS A 39 6.79 43.52 -38.24
CA CYS A 39 5.48 43.94 -37.74
C CYS A 39 5.21 45.45 -37.92
N GLU A 40 6.25 46.29 -37.93
CA GLU A 40 6.12 47.74 -38.22
C GLU A 40 5.61 48.02 -39.64
N TYR A 41 5.79 47.09 -40.57
CA TYR A 41 5.34 47.22 -41.96
C TYR A 41 3.89 46.76 -42.20
N GLY A 42 3.11 46.58 -41.13
CA GLY A 42 1.66 46.38 -41.20
C GLY A 42 1.17 44.94 -40.97
N PHE A 43 1.87 44.14 -40.15
CA PHE A 43 1.36 42.85 -39.69
C PHE A 43 0.59 43.02 -38.38
N GLU A 44 -0.61 42.45 -38.30
CA GLU A 44 -1.47 42.54 -37.11
C GLU A 44 -1.39 41.27 -36.24
N GLU A 45 -1.21 41.47 -34.93
CA GLU A 45 -1.19 40.38 -33.95
C GLU A 45 -2.58 39.74 -33.82
N GLY A 46 -2.66 38.42 -33.95
CA GLY A 46 -3.90 37.65 -33.93
C GLY A 46 -4.54 37.41 -35.30
N SER A 47 -4.14 38.15 -36.33
CA SER A 47 -4.51 37.88 -37.74
C SER A 47 -3.35 37.25 -38.50
N ASP A 48 -2.19 37.91 -38.52
CA ASP A 48 -1.05 37.48 -39.34
C ASP A 48 -0.01 36.67 -38.55
N PHE A 49 0.04 36.87 -37.22
CA PHE A 49 0.90 36.09 -36.32
C PHE A 49 0.34 36.02 -34.90
N CYS A 50 0.66 34.94 -34.18
CA CYS A 50 0.33 34.81 -32.76
C CYS A 50 1.60 34.98 -31.92
N SER A 51 1.68 36.02 -31.09
CA SER A 51 2.83 36.25 -30.20
C SER A 51 2.80 35.33 -28.97
N PHE A 52 1.60 35.01 -28.49
CA PHE A 52 1.38 34.04 -27.43
C PHE A 52 1.35 32.65 -28.05
N LEU A 53 2.33 31.81 -27.70
CA LEU A 53 2.13 30.37 -27.74
C LEU A 53 0.83 30.10 -26.97
N SER A 54 -0.22 29.67 -27.66
CA SER A 54 -1.43 29.17 -27.01
C SER A 54 -0.98 28.22 -25.90
N GLU A 55 -1.36 28.49 -24.66
CA GLU A 55 -1.01 27.62 -23.54
C GLU A 55 -1.38 26.19 -23.94
N SER A 56 -0.39 25.30 -24.01
CA SER A 56 -0.62 23.90 -24.31
C SER A 56 -1.67 23.38 -23.33
N THR A 57 -2.80 22.89 -23.84
CA THR A 57 -3.78 22.14 -23.05
C THR A 57 -3.21 20.79 -22.58
N GLY A 58 -2.00 20.42 -23.04
CA GLY A 58 -1.28 19.21 -22.71
C GLY A 58 0.05 19.50 -22.00
N GLY A 59 0.00 19.67 -20.68
CA GLY A 59 1.18 19.78 -19.81
C GLY A 59 0.84 19.57 -18.34
N ARG A 60 1.73 18.85 -17.63
CA ARG A 60 1.68 18.38 -16.22
C ARG A 60 0.57 19.02 -15.32
N PRO A 61 -0.34 18.22 -14.73
CA PRO A 61 -1.43 18.75 -13.90
C PRO A 61 -0.92 19.66 -12.77
N LYS A 62 -1.65 20.77 -12.54
CA LYS A 62 -1.44 21.82 -11.52
C LYS A 62 -1.42 21.27 -10.08
N ARG A 63 -0.39 20.48 -9.73
CA ARG A 63 -0.11 20.02 -8.35
C ARG A 63 0.15 21.20 -7.40
N LEU A 64 0.51 22.37 -7.92
CA LEU A 64 0.95 23.51 -7.11
C LEU A 64 -0.21 24.26 -6.42
N LEU A 65 -1.43 24.25 -6.98
CA LEU A 65 -2.56 24.98 -6.38
C LEU A 65 -3.03 24.31 -5.09
N THR A 66 -3.16 22.98 -5.10
CA THR A 66 -3.51 22.18 -3.91
C THR A 66 -2.38 22.22 -2.87
N MET A 67 -1.11 22.23 -3.28
CA MET A 67 0.03 22.46 -2.36
C MET A 67 -0.03 23.82 -1.67
N ARG A 68 -0.41 24.87 -2.40
CA ARG A 68 -0.44 26.25 -1.87
C ARG A 68 -1.59 26.44 -0.89
N LEU A 69 -2.76 25.88 -1.19
CA LEU A 69 -3.92 25.88 -0.31
C LEU A 69 -3.69 25.02 0.94
N LEU A 70 -3.09 23.83 0.80
CA LEU A 70 -2.69 23.00 1.94
C LEU A 70 -1.60 23.65 2.78
N ARG A 71 -0.62 24.33 2.19
CA ARG A 71 0.38 25.10 2.96
C ARG A 71 -0.24 26.28 3.71
N LYS A 72 -1.26 26.95 3.15
CA LYS A 72 -2.01 28.03 3.85
C LYS A 72 -2.86 27.46 5.00
N SER A 73 -3.62 26.40 4.74
CA SER A 73 -4.43 25.68 5.73
C SER A 73 -3.57 25.11 6.87
N MET A 74 -2.42 24.50 6.54
CA MET A 74 -1.50 23.93 7.52
C MET A 74 -0.61 24.97 8.21
N LYS A 75 -0.33 26.13 7.60
CA LYS A 75 0.26 27.29 8.30
C LYS A 75 -0.71 27.83 9.36
N SER A 76 -2.01 27.85 9.07
CA SER A 76 -3.03 28.16 10.07
C SER A 76 -3.02 27.14 11.20
N LEU A 77 -2.89 25.84 10.89
CA LEU A 77 -2.81 24.78 11.91
C LEU A 77 -1.53 24.84 12.75
N ARG A 78 -0.38 25.16 12.13
CA ARG A 78 0.89 25.41 12.82
C ARG A 78 0.85 26.70 13.66
N SER A 79 0.15 27.74 13.19
CA SER A 79 -0.10 28.99 13.92
C SER A 79 -1.10 28.80 15.06
N TYR A 80 -2.11 27.95 14.89
CA TYR A 80 -3.06 27.55 15.92
C TYR A 80 -2.36 26.73 17.01
N MET A 81 -1.47 25.81 16.62
CA MET A 81 -0.56 25.07 17.53
C MET A 81 0.49 25.95 18.24
N LEU A 82 0.71 27.20 17.77
CA LEU A 82 1.65 28.17 18.38
C LEU A 82 0.94 29.25 19.22
N ARG A 83 -0.40 29.37 19.14
CA ARG A 83 -1.21 30.30 19.95
C ARG A 83 -1.62 29.71 21.30
N GLU A 84 -1.79 28.39 21.37
CA GLU A 84 -1.73 27.65 22.62
C GLU A 84 -0.27 27.71 23.11
N GLY A 85 -0.01 28.38 24.24
CA GLY A 85 1.33 28.76 24.69
C GLY A 85 2.40 27.68 24.52
N ASN A 86 3.57 28.12 24.04
CA ASN A 86 4.80 27.35 23.75
C ASN A 86 4.73 25.87 24.20
N PRO A 87 4.28 24.93 23.34
CA PRO A 87 4.17 23.54 23.73
C PRO A 87 5.56 23.06 24.15
N PRO A 88 5.69 22.36 25.29
CA PRO A 88 6.97 21.90 25.77
C PRO A 88 7.67 21.18 24.62
N ARG A 89 8.94 21.57 24.36
CA ARG A 89 9.82 20.90 23.39
C ARG A 89 9.52 19.40 23.49
N PRO A 90 9.07 18.72 22.41
CA PRO A 90 8.61 17.35 22.54
C PRO A 90 9.80 16.53 23.04
N SER A 91 9.79 16.25 24.34
CA SER A 91 10.57 15.16 24.90
C SER A 91 10.09 13.91 24.15
N LYS A 92 10.91 12.87 24.02
CA LYS A 92 10.52 11.60 23.37
C LYS A 92 9.19 11.00 23.90
N LYS A 93 8.62 11.54 24.99
CA LYS A 93 7.29 11.23 25.53
C LYS A 93 6.10 11.85 24.77
N ASN A 94 6.28 12.84 23.88
CA ASN A 94 5.18 13.58 23.23
C ASN A 94 5.12 13.41 21.70
N GLU A 95 5.83 12.43 21.12
CA GLU A 95 5.66 12.13 19.69
C GLU A 95 4.28 11.49 19.47
N PRO A 96 3.48 11.97 18.49
CA PRO A 96 2.16 11.41 18.22
C PRO A 96 2.29 9.94 17.85
N THR A 97 1.47 9.11 18.47
CA THR A 97 1.46 7.66 18.26
C THR A 97 1.14 7.38 16.80
N LEU A 98 1.55 6.20 16.29
CA LEU A 98 1.19 5.77 14.94
C LEU A 98 -0.34 5.84 14.70
N ALA A 99 -1.14 5.52 15.73
CA ALA A 99 -2.59 5.64 15.70
C ALA A 99 -3.06 7.08 15.44
N ASP A 100 -2.47 8.05 16.14
CA ASP A 100 -2.81 9.48 16.00
C ASP A 100 -2.44 9.98 14.60
N LYS A 101 -1.27 9.60 14.08
CA LYS A 101 -0.84 9.91 12.72
C LYS A 101 -1.81 9.34 11.68
N ILE A 102 -2.29 8.12 11.88
CA ILE A 102 -3.25 7.47 10.97
C ILE A 102 -4.61 8.16 11.02
N ALA A 103 -5.10 8.52 12.21
CA ALA A 103 -6.36 9.24 12.37
C ALA A 103 -6.34 10.61 11.67
N ILE A 104 -5.25 11.36 11.85
CA ILE A 104 -5.02 12.63 11.16
C ILE A 104 -4.94 12.40 9.64
N ALA A 105 -4.22 11.37 9.19
CA ALA A 105 -4.11 11.05 7.77
C ALA A 105 -5.50 10.78 7.15
N GLN A 106 -6.32 9.95 7.79
CA GLN A 106 -7.67 9.60 7.32
C GLN A 106 -8.56 10.84 7.18
N LYS A 107 -8.53 11.75 8.17
CA LYS A 107 -9.29 13.00 8.13
C LYS A 107 -8.99 13.83 6.88
N TYR A 108 -7.71 14.01 6.55
CA TYR A 108 -7.31 14.79 5.37
C TYR A 108 -7.53 14.07 4.05
N ILE A 109 -7.43 12.73 4.04
CA ILE A 109 -7.71 11.92 2.84
C ILE A 109 -9.20 11.98 2.51
N GLN A 110 -10.09 11.95 3.51
CA GLN A 110 -11.54 12.09 3.33
C GLN A 110 -11.93 13.45 2.74
N GLN A 111 -11.16 14.50 3.03
CA GLN A 111 -11.32 15.83 2.43
C GLN A 111 -10.86 15.91 0.96
N GLY A 112 -10.44 14.80 0.34
CA GLY A 112 -10.03 14.72 -1.05
C GLY A 112 -8.54 15.00 -1.30
N ASN A 113 -7.71 15.06 -0.25
CA ASN A 113 -6.28 15.32 -0.42
C ASN A 113 -5.53 14.08 -0.89
N CYS A 114 -4.49 14.29 -1.71
CA CYS A 114 -3.66 13.20 -2.21
C CYS A 114 -2.96 12.45 -1.06
N ILE A 115 -3.21 11.14 -0.95
CA ILE A 115 -2.69 10.27 0.12
C ILE A 115 -1.16 10.41 0.27
N SER A 116 -0.40 10.32 -0.82
CA SER A 116 1.07 10.40 -0.78
C SER A 116 1.61 11.68 -0.15
N LEU A 117 0.86 12.78 -0.32
CA LEU A 117 1.24 14.07 0.23
C LEU A 117 1.03 14.10 1.74
N VAL A 118 -0.16 13.68 2.18
CA VAL A 118 -0.55 13.64 3.60
C VAL A 118 0.45 12.80 4.39
N LEU A 119 0.80 11.61 3.87
CA LEU A 119 1.76 10.69 4.49
C LEU A 119 3.17 11.27 4.58
N ARG A 120 3.63 11.96 3.52
CA ARG A 120 4.94 12.63 3.50
C ARG A 120 5.03 13.73 4.54
N PHE A 121 3.97 14.50 4.77
CA PHE A 121 3.95 15.54 5.81
C PHE A 121 3.91 14.96 7.22
N LEU A 122 3.20 13.85 7.41
CA LEU A 122 3.13 13.14 8.69
C LEU A 122 4.39 12.30 8.99
N GLN A 123 5.39 12.32 8.08
CA GLN A 123 6.60 11.52 8.14
C GLN A 123 6.29 10.03 8.34
N MET A 124 5.31 9.53 7.59
CA MET A 124 4.83 8.15 7.65
C MET A 124 5.11 7.44 6.32
N GLU A 125 5.67 6.23 6.42
CA GLU A 125 5.88 5.34 5.28
C GLU A 125 4.51 4.90 4.70
N ARG A 126 4.39 4.87 3.37
CA ARG A 126 3.19 4.45 2.66
C ARG A 126 2.78 3.01 2.99
N SER A 127 3.76 2.11 3.04
CA SER A 127 3.71 0.75 3.58
C SER A 127 3.01 0.70 4.93
N THR A 128 3.44 1.53 5.88
CA THR A 128 2.86 1.58 7.23
C THR A 128 1.38 2.01 7.21
N TYR A 129 1.04 2.97 6.35
CA TYR A 129 -0.34 3.39 6.18
C TYR A 129 -1.22 2.29 5.55
N TYR A 130 -0.80 1.73 4.41
CA TYR A 130 -1.60 0.72 3.70
C TYR A 130 -1.70 -0.60 4.46
N THR A 131 -0.67 -1.02 5.19
CA THR A 131 -0.74 -2.20 6.06
C THR A 131 -1.79 -2.04 7.16
N HIS A 132 -1.93 -0.83 7.73
CA HIS A 132 -2.97 -0.57 8.72
C HIS A 132 -4.38 -0.53 8.10
N VAL A 133 -4.53 0.12 6.94
CA VAL A 133 -5.82 0.17 6.22
C VAL A 133 -6.26 -1.23 5.79
N ASN A 134 -5.36 -2.02 5.21
CA ASN A 134 -5.65 -3.39 4.76
C ASN A 134 -5.97 -4.32 5.94
N ARG A 135 -5.33 -4.12 7.11
CA ARG A 135 -5.62 -4.89 8.32
C ARG A 135 -7.01 -4.62 8.88
N ARG A 136 -7.53 -3.38 8.76
CA ARG A 136 -8.91 -3.04 9.17
C ARG A 136 -9.97 -3.63 8.25
N GLN A 137 -9.64 -3.83 6.97
CA GLN A 137 -10.55 -4.45 6.00
C GLN A 137 -10.60 -5.97 6.12
N GLN A 138 -9.65 -6.59 6.81
CA GLN A 138 -9.66 -8.01 7.11
C GLN A 138 -10.32 -8.23 8.48
N GLU A 139 -11.42 -8.99 8.50
CA GLU A 139 -11.96 -9.51 9.76
C GLU A 139 -10.84 -10.19 10.55
N PRO A 140 -10.72 -9.96 11.87
CA PRO A 140 -9.69 -10.56 12.68
C PRO A 140 -9.90 -12.07 12.70
N ASN A 141 -9.24 -12.78 11.77
CA ASN A 141 -9.11 -14.22 11.84
C ASN A 141 -8.38 -14.53 13.15
N THR A 142 -9.12 -15.01 14.15
CA THR A 142 -8.65 -15.44 15.48
C THR A 142 -7.72 -16.65 15.42
N VAL A 143 -7.20 -16.98 14.24
CA VAL A 143 -6.15 -17.96 14.06
C VAL A 143 -4.93 -17.42 14.78
N HIS A 144 -4.67 -17.96 15.97
CA HIS A 144 -3.42 -17.84 16.68
C HIS A 144 -2.29 -18.36 15.77
N ARG A 145 -1.78 -17.52 14.87
CA ARG A 145 -0.65 -17.83 13.97
C ARG A 145 0.64 -17.81 14.79
N ARG A 146 0.84 -18.84 15.61
CA ARG A 146 2.16 -19.11 16.21
C ARG A 146 2.75 -20.36 15.56
N GLY A 147 3.70 -20.11 14.65
CA GLY A 147 4.57 -21.12 14.06
C GLY A 147 3.99 -21.91 12.89
N ARG A 148 4.75 -22.93 12.46
CA ARG A 148 4.37 -23.86 11.39
C ARG A 148 3.08 -24.61 11.79
N PRO A 149 2.09 -24.75 10.88
CA PRO A 149 0.87 -25.50 11.17
C PRO A 149 1.21 -26.94 11.59
N ALA A 150 0.43 -27.46 12.54
CA ALA A 150 0.58 -28.84 12.98
C ALA A 150 0.29 -29.80 11.82
N PRO A 151 1.17 -30.77 11.53
CA PRO A 151 0.87 -31.80 10.54
C PRO A 151 -0.34 -32.63 10.99
N GLY A 152 -1.35 -32.73 10.13
CA GLY A 152 -2.60 -33.48 10.36
C GLY A 152 -2.49 -35.00 10.16
N TYR A 153 -1.27 -35.54 10.11
CA TYR A 153 -0.99 -36.96 9.97
C TYR A 153 0.30 -37.38 10.69
N SER A 154 0.45 -38.66 10.97
CA SER A 154 1.69 -39.28 11.44
C SER A 154 2.00 -40.53 10.63
N CYS A 155 3.28 -40.91 10.56
CA CYS A 155 3.68 -42.10 9.82
C CYS A 155 3.80 -43.32 10.73
N THR A 156 3.49 -44.48 10.19
CA THR A 156 3.87 -45.77 10.77
C THR A 156 5.36 -46.06 10.52
N GLN A 157 5.92 -47.06 11.20
CA GLN A 157 7.28 -47.55 10.93
C GLN A 157 7.48 -47.99 9.47
N ASP A 158 6.41 -48.46 8.82
CA ASP A 158 6.40 -48.87 7.41
C ASP A 158 6.29 -47.68 6.44
N GLY A 159 6.29 -46.44 6.95
CA GLY A 159 6.20 -45.21 6.14
C GLY A 159 4.79 -44.84 5.67
N LYS A 160 3.76 -45.63 5.99
CA LYS A 160 2.37 -45.31 5.62
C LYS A 160 1.83 -44.14 6.45
N PRO A 161 1.23 -43.11 5.84
CA PRO A 161 0.63 -42.00 6.56
C PRO A 161 -0.71 -42.42 7.21
N VAL A 162 -0.95 -41.93 8.42
CA VAL A 162 -2.16 -42.14 9.22
C VAL A 162 -2.70 -40.77 9.62
N SER A 163 -3.97 -40.49 9.32
CA SER A 163 -4.62 -39.22 9.63
C SER A 163 -4.76 -39.01 11.14
N ASP A 164 -4.84 -37.74 11.56
CA ASP A 164 -5.08 -37.41 12.97
C ASP A 164 -6.45 -37.94 13.45
N GLU A 165 -7.44 -38.03 12.56
CA GLU A 165 -8.76 -38.63 12.82
C GLU A 165 -8.63 -40.10 13.23
N GLN A 166 -7.89 -40.91 12.47
CA GLN A 166 -7.67 -42.32 12.79
C GLN A 166 -6.92 -42.50 14.11
N ILE A 167 -5.96 -41.62 14.41
CA ILE A 167 -5.22 -41.65 15.67
C ILE A 167 -6.14 -41.29 16.84
N CYS A 168 -7.07 -40.36 16.64
CA CYS A 168 -8.10 -40.01 17.63
C CYS A 168 -9.03 -41.19 17.91
N GLU A 169 -9.47 -41.93 16.89
CA GLU A 169 -10.28 -43.14 17.07
C GLU A 169 -9.59 -44.19 17.93
N TRP A 170 -8.33 -44.52 17.64
CA TRP A 170 -7.55 -45.46 18.46
C TRP A 170 -7.38 -44.97 19.90
N ILE A 171 -7.25 -43.65 20.12
CA ILE A 171 -7.20 -43.10 21.47
C ILE A 171 -8.55 -43.28 22.18
N MET A 172 -9.67 -43.06 21.49
CA MET A 172 -11.01 -43.22 22.07
C MET A 172 -11.31 -44.69 22.39
N GLU A 173 -10.96 -45.62 21.50
CA GLU A 173 -11.06 -47.06 21.73
C GLU A 173 -10.25 -47.48 22.97
N LEU A 174 -9.01 -47.02 23.08
CA LEU A 174 -8.17 -47.27 24.26
C LEU A 174 -8.69 -46.59 25.54
N LEU A 175 -9.53 -45.57 25.46
CA LEU A 175 -10.14 -44.97 26.66
C LEU A 175 -11.45 -45.66 27.05
N ALA A 176 -12.11 -46.31 26.10
CA ALA A 176 -13.32 -47.09 26.33
C ALA A 176 -13.04 -48.45 26.96
N ASP A 177 -11.85 -49.02 26.75
CA ASP A 177 -11.44 -50.29 27.37
C ASP A 177 -11.22 -50.14 28.90
N GLU A 178 -11.73 -51.12 29.66
CA GLU A 178 -11.80 -51.12 31.12
C GLU A 178 -10.40 -50.99 31.75
N TYR A 179 -9.41 -51.65 31.14
CA TYR A 179 -8.03 -51.70 31.65
C TYR A 179 -7.19 -50.46 31.30
N THR A 180 -7.52 -49.77 30.21
CA THR A 180 -6.75 -48.62 29.71
C THR A 180 -7.42 -47.27 29.96
N SER A 181 -8.66 -47.27 30.49
CA SER A 181 -9.37 -46.09 31.02
C SER A 181 -8.51 -45.21 31.94
N ALA A 182 -7.66 -45.83 32.77
CA ALA A 182 -6.77 -45.16 33.69
C ALA A 182 -5.48 -44.62 33.03
N TYR A 183 -5.32 -44.67 31.70
CA TYR A 183 -4.11 -44.22 31.03
C TYR A 183 -4.12 -42.72 30.78
N GLY A 184 -2.95 -42.09 30.96
CA GLY A 184 -2.71 -40.72 30.52
C GLY A 184 -2.07 -40.71 29.14
N TYR A 185 -2.04 -39.55 28.48
CA TYR A 185 -1.46 -39.37 27.14
C TYR A 185 -0.02 -39.94 26.99
N ARG A 186 0.78 -39.95 28.06
CA ARG A 186 2.13 -40.56 28.07
C ARG A 186 2.09 -42.09 27.93
N LYS A 187 1.13 -42.75 28.56
CA LYS A 187 0.92 -44.21 28.44
C LYS A 187 0.28 -44.53 27.10
N LEU A 188 -0.73 -43.76 26.67
CA LEU A 188 -1.32 -43.87 25.33
C LEU A 188 -0.26 -43.77 24.22
N THR A 189 0.69 -42.84 24.34
CA THR A 189 1.81 -42.73 23.38
C THR A 189 2.63 -44.04 23.28
N LYS A 190 2.83 -44.74 24.40
CA LYS A 190 3.57 -46.02 24.40
C LYS A 190 2.75 -47.13 23.76
N VAL A 191 1.45 -47.18 24.05
CA VAL A 191 0.52 -48.16 23.48
C VAL A 191 0.41 -47.99 21.97
N LEU A 192 0.20 -46.76 21.49
CA LEU A 192 0.14 -46.41 20.07
C LEU A 192 1.40 -46.80 19.28
N ARG A 193 2.58 -46.68 19.91
CA ARG A 193 3.85 -47.11 19.32
C ARG A 193 4.00 -48.64 19.25
N ARG A 194 3.39 -49.37 20.19
CA ARG A 194 3.50 -50.83 20.30
C ARG A 194 2.48 -51.55 19.41
N GLN A 195 1.21 -51.16 19.50
CA GLN A 195 0.12 -51.79 18.76
C GLN A 195 0.09 -51.35 17.30
N HIS A 196 0.11 -50.03 17.05
CA HIS A 196 -0.06 -49.47 15.70
C HIS A 196 1.26 -49.07 15.03
N ARG A 197 2.41 -49.38 15.66
CA ARG A 197 3.76 -49.06 15.17
C ARG A 197 3.91 -47.59 14.72
N LEU A 198 3.21 -46.66 15.37
CA LEU A 198 3.21 -45.24 15.00
C LEU A 198 4.51 -44.54 15.40
N VAL A 199 5.09 -43.75 14.51
CA VAL A 199 6.18 -42.81 14.79
C VAL A 199 5.57 -41.49 15.28
N ILE A 200 5.08 -41.49 16.52
CA ILE A 200 4.36 -40.35 17.12
C ILE A 200 5.02 -39.84 18.40
N ASN A 201 5.02 -38.52 18.59
CA ASN A 201 5.53 -37.85 19.80
C ASN A 201 4.41 -37.65 20.84
N LYS A 202 4.74 -37.77 22.13
CA LYS A 202 3.84 -37.46 23.26
C LYS A 202 3.18 -36.08 23.18
N LYS A 203 3.84 -35.08 22.58
CA LYS A 203 3.28 -33.74 22.37
C LYS A 203 2.11 -33.74 21.39
N LYS A 204 2.18 -34.58 20.34
CA LYS A 204 1.11 -34.73 19.36
C LYS A 204 -0.09 -35.45 19.99
N VAL A 205 0.16 -36.55 20.71
CA VAL A 205 -0.90 -37.26 21.46
C VAL A 205 -1.58 -36.33 22.46
N TYR A 206 -0.83 -35.53 23.23
CA TYR A 206 -1.40 -34.53 24.14
C TYR A 206 -2.32 -33.54 23.43
N ARG A 207 -1.90 -33.01 22.26
CA ARG A 207 -2.72 -32.07 21.48
C ARG A 207 -4.02 -32.72 21.00
N LEU A 208 -3.96 -33.95 20.50
CA LEU A 208 -5.15 -34.71 20.08
C LEU A 208 -6.09 -34.96 21.27
N CYS A 209 -5.56 -35.41 22.41
CA CYS A 209 -6.33 -35.57 23.64
C CYS A 209 -6.96 -34.25 24.12
N LYS A 210 -6.25 -33.12 23.95
CA LYS A 210 -6.77 -31.79 24.28
C LYS A 210 -7.91 -31.38 23.35
N GLN A 211 -7.80 -31.68 22.06
CA GLN A 211 -8.85 -31.38 21.06
C GLN A 211 -10.13 -32.19 21.33
N MET A 212 -10.00 -33.45 21.74
CA MET A 212 -11.13 -34.32 22.11
C MET A 212 -11.64 -34.09 23.55
N ASN A 213 -11.05 -33.17 24.30
CA ASN A 213 -11.36 -32.91 25.72
C ASN A 213 -11.30 -34.15 26.64
N VAL A 214 -10.37 -35.08 26.37
CA VAL A 214 -10.19 -36.33 27.16
C VAL A 214 -9.03 -36.25 28.17
N LEU A 215 -8.48 -35.05 28.39
CA LEU A 215 -7.42 -34.83 29.37
C LEU A 215 -8.03 -34.75 30.77
N ARG A 216 -7.50 -35.56 31.71
CA ARG A 216 -7.90 -35.48 33.11
C ARG A 216 -7.48 -34.13 33.73
N PRO A 217 -8.35 -33.50 34.54
CA PRO A 217 -8.03 -32.26 35.23
C PRO A 217 -6.85 -32.48 36.18
N LEU A 218 -5.89 -31.55 36.14
CA LEU A 218 -4.70 -31.58 36.97
C LEU A 218 -5.07 -30.95 38.33
N ALA A 219 -5.75 -31.72 39.18
CA ALA A 219 -6.37 -31.33 40.45
C ALA A 219 -7.70 -30.55 40.30
N PRO A 220 -8.67 -30.72 41.23
CA PRO A 220 -9.79 -29.81 41.33
C PRO A 220 -9.25 -28.42 41.66
N ASP A 221 -9.80 -27.39 41.02
CA ASP A 221 -9.58 -26.01 41.44
C ASP A 221 -9.82 -25.96 42.96
N LYS A 222 -8.82 -25.50 43.70
CA LYS A 222 -9.01 -25.17 45.12
C LYS A 222 -10.05 -24.06 45.16
N MET A 223 -11.31 -24.42 45.43
CA MET A 223 -12.37 -23.50 45.82
C MET A 223 -12.01 -22.83 47.14
#